data_AF-A0AAD5WUH2-F1
#
_entry.id   AF-A0AAD5WUH2-F1
#
_cell.length_a   1.000
_cell.length_b   1.000
_cell.length_c   1.000
_cell.angle_alpha   90.00
_cell.angle_beta   90.00
_cell.angle_gamma   90.00
#
_symmetry.space_group_name_H-M   'P 1'
#
loop_
_entity.id
_entity.type
_entity.pdbx_description
1 polymer ?
#
loop_
_entity_poly.entity_id
_entity_poly.type
_entity_poly.pdbx_seq_one_letter_code
_entity_poly.pdbx_strand_id
1 'polypeptide(L)'
;MGSKLLGIVTNRDIQFEDEHLTNPISSVMVTDLITARSGIDLLEANKILAKSKKGKLPIVDEGGNLVSMISRSDLTKNLHFPVASKLPDSKQLICAAAIGTRPEDKERLKLLVDAGLDIVILDSSQGNSLYQIDMIKWIKNEFPGLDVIGGNVVTREQAASLIDAGVDGLRIGMGSGSACITQEVMAVGRPQASSVYNVTEFAWRFGVPCIADGGVQNVGHIVKGLALGASTVMMGGLLAGTTESPGTSFVSREGKLVKAYRGMGSIDAMQDKKAGGGGKDSQKSNAGTARYFSEGDSILVAQGVSGAVAHRGSINKFIPYLAAGLKHSMQDCGMTSLKEMHESVNNGIMRFEIRTASAQLEGNVNMESYEKKLYA
;
A
#
# COMPACT_ATOMS: atom_id res chain seq x y z
N MET A 1 -1.05 5.22 29.86
CA MET A 1 -1.56 3.97 30.48
C MET A 1 -0.73 3.69 31.72
N GLY A 2 -1.26 2.96 32.71
CA GLY A 2 -0.58 2.71 33.99
C GLY A 2 -1.04 3.60 35.16
N SER A 3 -2.27 4.12 35.11
CA SER A 3 -2.86 4.88 36.23
C SER A 3 -4.19 4.28 36.64
N LYS A 4 -4.62 4.53 37.88
CA LYS A 4 -5.86 4.00 38.46
C LYS A 4 -7.06 4.30 37.57
N LEU A 5 -7.79 3.25 37.18
CA LEU A 5 -9.01 3.39 36.37
C LEU A 5 -10.15 3.90 37.26
N LEU A 6 -10.69 5.09 36.95
CA LEU A 6 -11.78 5.71 37.71
C LEU A 6 -13.16 5.58 37.03
N GLY A 7 -13.18 5.42 35.71
CA GLY A 7 -14.41 5.37 34.92
C GLY A 7 -14.13 5.37 33.42
N ILE A 8 -15.18 5.31 32.62
CA ILE A 8 -15.12 5.48 31.16
C ILE A 8 -16.19 6.48 30.70
N VAL A 9 -15.85 7.25 29.67
CA VAL A 9 -16.81 8.09 28.94
C VAL A 9 -16.89 7.59 27.51
N THR A 10 -18.10 7.53 26.97
CA THR A 10 -18.38 7.15 25.59
C THR A 10 -19.23 8.22 24.91
N ASN A 11 -19.35 8.14 23.58
CA ASN A 11 -20.15 9.11 22.82
C ASN A 11 -21.60 9.22 23.31
N ARG A 12 -22.19 8.15 23.89
CA ARG A 12 -23.57 8.20 24.40
C ARG A 12 -23.69 9.04 25.66
N ASP A 13 -22.66 9.03 26.50
CA ASP A 13 -22.69 9.70 27.80
C ASP A 13 -22.62 11.23 27.65
N ILE A 14 -22.06 11.71 26.53
CA ILE A 14 -21.93 13.15 26.23
C ILE A 14 -22.88 13.63 25.11
N GLN A 15 -23.70 12.73 24.54
CA GLN A 15 -24.46 13.02 23.31
C GLN A 15 -25.47 14.17 23.47
N PHE A 16 -26.02 14.33 24.67
CA PHE A 16 -27.07 15.29 25.00
C PHE A 16 -26.68 16.18 26.19
N GLU A 17 -25.38 16.36 26.41
CA GLU A 17 -24.86 17.21 27.48
C GLU A 17 -24.83 18.68 27.02
N ASP A 18 -25.85 19.47 27.32
CA ASP A 18 -25.96 20.84 26.79
C ASP A 18 -24.81 21.78 27.24
N GLU A 19 -24.13 21.46 28.36
CA GLU A 19 -23.05 22.25 28.95
C GLU A 19 -21.66 21.59 28.75
N HIS A 20 -21.30 21.30 27.50
CA HIS A 20 -20.11 20.54 27.09
C HIS A 20 -18.73 21.05 27.60
N LEU A 21 -18.63 22.24 28.19
CA LEU A 21 -17.34 22.89 28.49
C LEU A 21 -17.10 23.20 29.98
N THR A 22 -18.11 23.09 30.84
CA THR A 22 -18.02 23.47 32.27
C THR A 22 -18.11 22.27 33.22
N ASN A 23 -18.81 21.21 32.83
CA ASN A 23 -18.98 20.04 33.70
C ASN A 23 -17.72 19.17 33.75
N PRO A 24 -17.28 18.73 34.95
CA PRO A 24 -16.13 17.84 35.07
C PRO A 24 -16.45 16.45 34.52
N ILE A 25 -15.46 15.75 33.96
CA ILE A 25 -15.62 14.38 33.44
C ILE A 25 -16.25 13.43 34.49
N SER A 26 -15.97 13.66 35.77
CA SER A 26 -16.51 12.86 36.87
C SER A 26 -18.03 12.91 37.00
N SER A 27 -18.71 13.93 36.46
CA SER A 27 -20.18 14.00 36.52
C SER A 27 -20.87 13.17 35.42
N VAL A 28 -20.16 12.84 34.34
CA VAL A 28 -20.73 12.14 33.16
C VAL A 28 -20.17 10.72 32.96
N MET A 29 -19.02 10.40 33.57
CA MET A 29 -18.39 9.10 33.39
C MET A 29 -19.17 7.96 34.06
N VAL A 30 -19.15 6.78 33.43
CA VAL A 30 -19.63 5.54 34.03
C VAL A 30 -18.52 4.95 34.91
N THR A 31 -18.83 4.70 36.18
CA THR A 31 -17.88 4.17 37.18
C THR A 31 -18.04 2.67 37.45
N ASP A 32 -19.24 2.12 37.27
CA ASP A 32 -19.49 0.68 37.35
C ASP A 32 -19.07 -0.01 36.03
N LEU A 33 -17.81 -0.45 36.00
CA LEU A 33 -17.16 -1.00 34.81
C LEU A 33 -16.96 -2.50 34.93
N ILE A 34 -17.35 -3.20 33.87
CA ILE A 34 -16.88 -4.56 33.63
C ILE A 34 -15.44 -4.46 33.12
N THR A 35 -14.51 -5.05 33.87
CA THR A 35 -13.08 -5.09 33.56
C THR A 35 -12.59 -6.53 33.46
N ALA A 36 -11.41 -6.74 32.90
CA ALA A 36 -10.68 -8.00 32.97
C ALA A 36 -9.28 -7.78 33.53
N ARG A 37 -8.68 -8.83 34.10
CA ARG A 37 -7.34 -8.77 34.71
C ARG A 37 -6.25 -8.82 33.64
N SER A 38 -5.14 -8.14 33.90
CA SER A 38 -3.91 -8.25 33.11
C SER A 38 -3.45 -9.71 33.02
N GLY A 39 -2.90 -10.10 31.87
CA GLY A 39 -2.51 -11.48 31.57
C GLY A 39 -3.62 -12.36 30.99
N ILE A 40 -4.84 -11.85 30.83
CA ILE A 40 -5.93 -12.57 30.15
C ILE A 40 -5.62 -12.79 28.66
N ASP A 41 -6.00 -13.97 28.14
CA ASP A 41 -5.92 -14.25 26.71
C ASP A 41 -6.97 -13.46 25.89
N LEU A 42 -6.64 -13.13 24.65
CA LEU A 42 -7.52 -12.37 23.76
C LEU A 42 -8.85 -13.09 23.50
N LEU A 43 -8.87 -14.42 23.36
CA LEU A 43 -10.11 -15.18 23.13
C LEU A 43 -11.02 -15.11 24.36
N GLU A 44 -10.45 -15.19 25.55
CA GLU A 44 -11.21 -15.08 26.80
C GLU A 44 -11.74 -13.66 27.01
N ALA A 45 -10.92 -12.64 26.78
CA ALA A 45 -11.34 -11.25 26.86
C ALA A 45 -12.47 -10.93 25.87
N ASN A 46 -12.41 -11.50 24.66
CA ASN A 46 -13.48 -11.38 23.67
C ASN A 46 -14.79 -12.04 24.13
N LYS A 47 -14.73 -13.18 24.84
CA LYS A 47 -15.93 -13.82 25.43
C LYS A 47 -16.54 -12.93 26.52
N ILE A 48 -15.72 -12.31 27.37
CA ILE A 48 -16.19 -11.37 28.41
C ILE A 48 -16.88 -10.18 27.76
N LEU A 49 -16.24 -9.56 26.75
CA LEU A 49 -16.80 -8.42 26.03
C LEU A 49 -18.09 -8.77 25.28
N ALA A 50 -18.18 -9.95 24.67
CA ALA A 50 -19.39 -10.42 24.02
C ALA A 50 -20.53 -10.63 25.03
N LYS A 51 -20.24 -11.23 26.19
CA LYS A 51 -21.22 -11.48 27.26
C LYS A 51 -21.69 -10.19 27.93
N SER A 52 -20.78 -9.24 28.16
CA SER A 52 -21.11 -7.95 28.80
C SER A 52 -22.00 -7.07 27.94
N LYS A 53 -22.01 -7.31 26.61
CA LYS A 53 -22.69 -6.48 25.61
C LYS A 53 -22.27 -5.01 25.61
N LYS A 54 -21.18 -4.65 26.31
CA LYS A 54 -20.62 -3.30 26.33
C LYS A 54 -19.75 -3.04 25.09
N GLY A 55 -19.42 -1.78 24.84
CA GLY A 55 -18.62 -1.37 23.67
C GLY A 55 -17.10 -1.48 23.85
N LYS A 56 -16.65 -1.52 25.12
CA LYS A 56 -15.25 -1.49 25.54
C LYS A 56 -15.07 -2.43 26.73
N LEU A 57 -13.90 -3.05 26.83
CA LEU A 57 -13.47 -3.85 27.97
C LEU A 57 -12.08 -3.34 28.43
N PRO A 58 -12.01 -2.56 29.52
CA PRO A 58 -10.74 -2.16 30.12
C PRO A 58 -10.04 -3.36 30.77
N ILE A 59 -8.72 -3.44 30.60
CA ILE A 59 -7.86 -4.44 31.22
C ILE A 59 -7.04 -3.74 32.31
N VAL A 60 -7.11 -4.26 33.53
CA VAL A 60 -6.48 -3.65 34.71
C VAL A 60 -5.50 -4.60 35.40
N ASP A 61 -4.46 -4.06 36.02
CA ASP A 61 -3.57 -4.80 36.91
C ASP A 61 -4.22 -5.06 38.29
N GLU A 62 -3.48 -5.70 39.21
CA GLU A 62 -3.97 -5.97 40.57
C GLU A 62 -4.24 -4.71 41.40
N GLY A 63 -3.56 -3.60 41.09
CA GLY A 63 -3.77 -2.30 41.72
C GLY A 63 -4.95 -1.51 41.14
N GLY A 64 -5.64 -2.06 40.13
CA GLY A 64 -6.73 -1.38 39.43
C GLY A 64 -6.25 -0.31 38.45
N ASN A 65 -4.97 -0.34 38.04
CA ASN A 65 -4.45 0.57 37.02
C ASN A 65 -4.74 0.05 35.62
N LEU A 66 -5.09 0.96 34.70
CA LEU A 66 -5.40 0.61 33.31
C LEU A 66 -4.14 0.20 32.55
N VAL A 67 -4.10 -1.04 32.07
CA VAL A 67 -3.00 -1.62 31.28
C VAL A 67 -3.29 -1.56 29.79
N SER A 68 -4.50 -1.95 29.38
CA SER A 68 -4.93 -1.93 27.97
C SER A 68 -6.45 -1.90 27.86
N MET A 69 -6.99 -1.88 26.64
CA MET A 69 -8.44 -1.88 26.41
C MET A 69 -8.77 -2.58 25.08
N ILE A 70 -9.88 -3.30 25.06
CA ILE A 70 -10.41 -3.97 23.86
C ILE A 70 -11.72 -3.28 23.45
N SER A 71 -11.98 -3.17 22.14
CA SER A 71 -13.24 -2.66 21.64
C SER A 71 -14.06 -3.68 20.87
N ARG A 72 -15.38 -3.61 21.08
CA ARG A 72 -16.35 -4.39 20.32
C ARG A 72 -16.32 -4.07 18.82
N SER A 73 -15.94 -2.85 18.44
CA SER A 73 -15.79 -2.48 17.03
C SER A 73 -14.75 -3.33 16.31
N ASP A 74 -13.72 -3.81 17.01
CA ASP A 74 -12.66 -4.61 16.38
C ASP A 74 -13.14 -6.03 16.08
N LEU A 75 -13.99 -6.59 16.95
CA LEU A 75 -14.71 -7.84 16.68
C LEU A 75 -15.63 -7.70 15.47
N THR A 76 -16.35 -6.58 15.39
CA THR A 76 -17.23 -6.27 14.27
C THR A 76 -16.44 -6.09 12.97
N LYS A 77 -15.29 -5.40 12.99
CA LYS A 77 -14.41 -5.27 11.81
C LYS A 77 -13.91 -6.63 11.36
N ASN A 78 -13.46 -7.48 12.28
CA ASN A 78 -12.98 -8.81 11.95
C ASN A 78 -14.06 -9.70 11.31
N LEU A 79 -15.31 -9.57 11.75
CA LEU A 79 -16.44 -10.27 11.15
C LEU A 79 -16.74 -9.78 9.72
N HIS A 80 -16.73 -8.45 9.50
CA HIS A 80 -17.01 -7.86 8.19
C HIS A 80 -15.86 -8.00 7.19
N PHE A 81 -14.62 -8.10 7.67
CA PHE A 81 -13.42 -8.22 6.84
C PHE A 81 -12.64 -9.51 7.19
N PRO A 82 -13.17 -10.69 6.83
CA PRO A 82 -12.57 -11.97 7.20
C PRO A 82 -11.22 -12.23 6.52
N VAL A 83 -10.95 -11.56 5.40
CA VAL A 83 -9.69 -11.65 4.62
C VAL A 83 -8.78 -10.43 4.85
N ALA A 84 -8.92 -9.73 5.99
CA ALA A 84 -8.06 -8.60 6.32
C ALA A 84 -6.60 -9.04 6.56
N SER A 85 -5.66 -8.34 5.91
CA SER A 85 -4.23 -8.49 6.15
C SER A 85 -3.85 -7.87 7.49
N LYS A 86 -3.52 -8.71 8.47
CA LYS A 86 -3.25 -8.31 9.86
C LYS A 86 -2.18 -9.21 10.48
N LEU A 87 -1.46 -8.67 11.46
CA LEU A 87 -0.54 -9.45 12.27
C LEU A 87 -1.31 -10.49 13.10
N PRO A 88 -0.89 -11.77 13.08
CA PRO A 88 -1.56 -12.83 13.83
C PRO A 88 -1.64 -12.55 15.33
N ASP A 89 -0.60 -11.95 15.91
CA ASP A 89 -0.49 -11.81 17.37
C ASP A 89 -1.22 -10.57 17.89
N SER A 90 -0.92 -9.39 17.32
CA SER A 90 -1.53 -8.13 17.75
C SER A 90 -2.91 -7.85 17.16
N LYS A 91 -3.28 -8.56 16.08
CA LYS A 91 -4.47 -8.29 15.25
C LYS A 91 -4.49 -6.93 14.57
N GLN A 92 -3.41 -6.16 14.63
CA GLN A 92 -3.27 -4.88 13.94
C GLN A 92 -3.15 -5.10 12.43
N LEU A 93 -3.65 -4.13 11.65
CA LEU A 93 -3.53 -4.16 10.19
C LEU A 93 -2.06 -4.00 9.78
N ILE A 94 -1.65 -4.72 8.74
CA ILE A 94 -0.30 -4.58 8.17
C ILE A 94 -0.18 -3.21 7.50
N CYS A 95 0.91 -2.49 7.77
CA CYS A 95 1.23 -1.19 7.20
C CYS A 95 2.60 -1.20 6.51
N ALA A 96 2.65 -0.58 5.33
CA ALA A 96 3.88 -0.39 4.58
C ALA A 96 4.11 1.09 4.29
N ALA A 97 5.36 1.53 4.25
CA ALA A 97 5.73 2.92 4.02
C ALA A 97 6.93 3.02 3.06
N ALA A 98 6.93 4.06 2.24
CA ALA A 98 8.01 4.36 1.32
C ALA A 98 9.00 5.36 1.94
N ILE A 99 10.30 5.12 1.76
CA ILE A 99 11.38 6.05 2.14
C ILE A 99 12.38 6.20 0.99
N GLY A 100 13.24 7.23 1.08
CA GLY A 100 14.35 7.42 0.17
C GLY A 100 15.55 6.56 0.57
N THR A 101 16.73 6.92 0.06
CA THR A 101 17.99 6.21 0.31
C THR A 101 19.09 7.14 0.83
N ARG A 102 18.72 8.33 1.30
CA ARG A 102 19.69 9.32 1.81
C ARG A 102 19.90 9.14 3.31
N PRO A 103 21.02 9.63 3.88
CA PRO A 103 21.31 9.46 5.30
C PRO A 103 20.18 9.93 6.24
N GLU A 104 19.48 11.01 5.89
CA GLU A 104 18.31 11.52 6.63
C GLU A 104 17.12 10.56 6.66
N ASP A 105 16.99 9.64 5.69
CA ASP A 105 15.93 8.64 5.67
C ASP A 105 16.10 7.59 6.77
N LYS A 106 17.30 7.45 7.35
CA LYS A 106 17.53 6.55 8.50
C LYS A 106 16.75 7.00 9.73
N GLU A 107 16.73 8.30 10.01
CA GLU A 107 15.97 8.86 11.13
C GLU A 107 14.46 8.78 10.87
N ARG A 108 14.05 9.06 9.62
CA ARG A 108 12.66 8.84 9.19
C ARG A 108 12.23 7.39 9.43
N LEU A 109 13.06 6.41 9.08
CA LEU A 109 12.73 5.01 9.27
C LEU A 109 12.62 4.63 10.74
N LYS A 110 13.53 5.10 11.60
CA LYS A 110 13.44 4.88 13.06
C LYS A 110 12.09 5.29 13.61
N LEU A 111 11.63 6.51 13.29
CA LEU A 111 10.32 7.00 13.72
C LEU A 111 9.16 6.17 13.18
N LEU A 112 9.27 5.63 11.96
CA LEU A 112 8.25 4.75 11.39
C LEU A 112 8.23 3.37 12.08
N VAL A 113 9.40 2.81 12.39
CA VAL A 113 9.52 1.55 13.13
C VAL A 113 8.98 1.70 14.54
N ASP A 114 9.29 2.81 15.23
CA ASP A 114 8.73 3.13 16.55
C ASP A 114 7.20 3.24 16.53
N ALA A 115 6.64 3.66 15.39
CA ALA A 115 5.19 3.71 15.17
C ALA A 115 4.57 2.34 14.82
N GLY A 116 5.39 1.28 14.65
CA GLY A 116 4.94 -0.08 14.35
C GLY A 116 4.84 -0.39 12.85
N LEU A 117 5.76 0.14 12.02
CA LEU A 117 5.84 -0.22 10.60
C LEU A 117 6.23 -1.69 10.40
N ASP A 118 5.52 -2.40 9.51
CA ASP A 118 5.80 -3.81 9.21
C ASP A 118 6.72 -3.99 7.99
N ILE A 119 6.55 -3.16 6.96
CA ILE A 119 7.26 -3.30 5.69
C ILE A 119 7.76 -1.92 5.21
N VAL A 120 9.04 -1.81 4.89
CA VAL A 120 9.62 -0.62 4.27
C VAL A 120 9.87 -0.84 2.78
N ILE A 121 9.51 0.16 1.96
CA ILE A 121 9.74 0.16 0.52
C ILE A 121 10.76 1.25 0.20
N LEU A 122 11.90 0.87 -0.38
CA LEU A 122 12.91 1.83 -0.84
C LEU A 122 12.50 2.38 -2.20
N ASP A 123 12.06 3.64 -2.25
CA ASP A 123 11.47 4.23 -3.44
C ASP A 123 12.55 4.91 -4.30
N SER A 124 12.97 4.25 -5.38
CA SER A 124 13.86 4.80 -6.41
C SER A 124 13.32 4.51 -7.82
N SER A 125 13.56 5.40 -8.78
CA SER A 125 13.29 5.08 -10.19
C SER A 125 14.27 4.03 -10.72
N GLN A 126 15.49 4.01 -10.20
CA GLN A 126 16.55 3.06 -10.52
C GLN A 126 17.22 2.62 -9.20
N GLY A 127 16.84 1.45 -8.69
CA GLY A 127 17.22 1.00 -7.35
C GLY A 127 18.63 0.45 -7.22
N ASN A 128 19.25 0.00 -8.32
CA ASN A 128 20.60 -0.56 -8.30
C ASN A 128 21.64 0.56 -8.17
N SER A 129 21.90 0.96 -6.92
CA SER A 129 22.82 2.03 -6.54
C SER A 129 23.49 1.68 -5.22
N LEU A 130 24.70 2.20 -5.00
CA LEU A 130 25.41 2.03 -3.72
C LEU A 130 24.58 2.54 -2.54
N TYR A 131 23.89 3.68 -2.71
CA TYR A 131 23.02 4.24 -1.66
C TYR A 131 21.93 3.27 -1.20
N GLN A 132 21.25 2.60 -2.13
CA GLN A 132 20.20 1.66 -1.77
C GLN A 132 20.77 0.38 -1.19
N ILE A 133 21.86 -0.14 -1.75
CA ILE A 133 22.55 -1.34 -1.24
C ILE A 133 22.99 -1.11 0.22
N ASP A 134 23.61 0.03 0.51
CA ASP A 134 24.06 0.38 1.86
C ASP A 134 22.88 0.61 2.81
N MET A 135 21.78 1.19 2.32
CA MET A 135 20.55 1.35 3.09
C MET A 135 19.94 -0.01 3.45
N ILE A 136 19.84 -0.95 2.50
CA ILE A 136 19.32 -2.31 2.76
C ILE A 136 20.16 -2.98 3.85
N LYS A 137 21.49 -3.02 3.68
CA LYS A 137 22.40 -3.62 4.66
C LYS A 137 22.27 -2.99 6.04
N TRP A 138 22.14 -1.66 6.10
CA TRP A 138 21.92 -0.96 7.36
C TRP A 138 20.58 -1.34 8.00
N ILE A 139 19.49 -1.39 7.24
CA ILE A 139 18.16 -1.76 7.75
C ILE A 139 18.18 -3.19 8.28
N LYS A 140 18.73 -4.16 7.54
CA LYS A 140 18.77 -5.56 7.99
C LYS A 140 19.61 -5.75 9.25
N ASN A 141 20.60 -4.88 9.50
CA ASN A 141 21.39 -4.88 10.73
C ASN A 141 20.67 -4.20 11.91
N GLU A 142 20.07 -3.04 11.69
CA GLU A 142 19.42 -2.24 12.74
C GLU A 142 18.04 -2.82 13.12
N PHE A 143 17.29 -3.31 12.14
CA PHE A 143 15.90 -3.77 12.26
C PHE A 143 15.73 -5.15 11.60
N PRO A 144 16.30 -6.23 12.18
CA PRO A 144 16.29 -7.56 11.56
C PRO A 144 14.89 -8.15 11.35
N GLY A 145 13.89 -7.69 12.11
CA GLY A 145 12.49 -8.11 11.98
C GLY A 145 11.66 -7.27 10.99
N LEU A 146 12.24 -6.25 10.35
CA LEU A 146 11.54 -5.42 9.37
C LEU A 146 11.76 -5.98 7.96
N ASP A 147 10.68 -6.17 7.21
CA ASP A 147 10.73 -6.60 5.82
C ASP A 147 11.09 -5.42 4.91
N VAL A 148 12.05 -5.63 4.00
CA VAL A 148 12.60 -4.61 3.10
C VAL A 148 12.30 -4.95 1.65
N ILE A 149 11.52 -4.09 0.99
CA ILE A 149 11.26 -4.18 -0.45
C ILE A 149 12.16 -3.18 -1.18
N GLY A 150 13.10 -3.69 -1.96
CA GLY A 150 14.01 -2.89 -2.78
C GLY A 150 13.50 -2.66 -4.20
N GLY A 151 13.92 -1.56 -4.81
CA GLY A 151 13.55 -1.23 -6.16
C GLY A 151 13.72 0.26 -6.54
N ASN A 152 13.29 0.66 -7.73
CA ASN A 152 12.74 -0.22 -8.76
C ASN A 152 13.85 -0.89 -9.60
N VAL A 153 13.57 -2.10 -10.08
CA VAL A 153 14.45 -2.85 -11.00
C VAL A 153 13.70 -3.25 -12.27
N VAL A 154 14.42 -3.47 -13.38
CA VAL A 154 13.87 -3.96 -14.65
C VAL A 154 14.75 -5.02 -15.34
N THR A 155 15.94 -5.32 -14.79
CA THR A 155 16.85 -6.34 -15.30
C THR A 155 17.27 -7.34 -14.24
N ARG A 156 17.77 -8.50 -14.70
CA ARG A 156 18.26 -9.58 -13.85
C ARG A 156 19.43 -9.13 -12.98
N GLU A 157 20.34 -8.34 -13.54
CA GLU A 157 21.56 -7.87 -12.89
C GLU A 157 21.23 -6.91 -11.74
N GLN A 158 20.26 -6.02 -11.95
CA GLN A 158 19.76 -5.14 -10.90
C GLN A 158 19.11 -5.96 -9.77
N ALA A 159 18.31 -6.97 -10.12
CA ALA A 159 17.69 -7.87 -9.15
C ALA A 159 18.75 -8.64 -8.33
N ALA A 160 19.76 -9.21 -9.00
CA ALA A 160 20.86 -9.92 -8.33
C ALA A 160 21.59 -9.05 -7.30
N SER A 161 21.89 -7.79 -7.67
CA SER A 161 22.54 -6.82 -6.78
C SER A 161 21.73 -6.54 -5.51
N LEU A 162 20.41 -6.31 -5.64
CA LEU A 162 19.57 -6.02 -4.48
C LEU A 162 19.27 -7.27 -3.64
N ILE A 163 19.13 -8.45 -4.28
CA ILE A 163 18.98 -9.73 -3.57
C ILE A 163 20.23 -10.03 -2.74
N ASP A 164 21.43 -9.85 -3.30
CA ASP A 164 22.70 -10.03 -2.59
C ASP A 164 22.85 -9.04 -1.42
N ALA A 165 22.31 -7.82 -1.57
CA ALA A 165 22.27 -6.84 -0.48
C ALA A 165 21.34 -7.24 0.68
N GLY A 166 20.41 -8.18 0.46
CA GLY A 166 19.53 -8.73 1.50
C GLY A 166 18.09 -8.20 1.51
N VAL A 167 17.52 -7.84 0.34
CA VAL A 167 16.08 -7.49 0.27
C VAL A 167 15.19 -8.72 0.49
N ASP A 168 14.04 -8.50 1.12
CA ASP A 168 12.99 -9.51 1.33
C ASP A 168 11.97 -9.52 0.18
N GLY A 169 11.97 -8.49 -0.68
CA GLY A 169 11.15 -8.42 -1.88
C GLY A 169 11.66 -7.40 -2.90
N LEU A 170 11.21 -7.54 -4.15
CA LEU A 170 11.58 -6.64 -5.23
C LEU A 170 10.38 -5.89 -5.81
N ARG A 171 10.56 -4.61 -6.12
CA ARG A 171 9.62 -3.79 -6.88
C ARG A 171 10.10 -3.62 -8.31
N ILE A 172 9.30 -4.10 -9.28
CA ILE A 172 9.66 -4.16 -10.70
C ILE A 172 8.91 -3.10 -11.50
N GLY A 173 9.64 -2.26 -12.23
CA GLY A 173 9.07 -1.36 -13.23
C GLY A 173 9.77 -0.01 -13.32
N MET A 174 10.05 0.44 -14.54
CA MET A 174 10.67 1.75 -14.80
C MET A 174 10.11 2.33 -16.11
N GLY A 175 9.41 3.46 -16.02
CA GLY A 175 8.75 4.10 -17.15
C GLY A 175 7.39 3.50 -17.56
N SER A 176 6.89 2.50 -16.85
CA SER A 176 5.60 1.84 -17.16
C SER A 176 4.39 2.49 -16.49
N GLY A 177 4.59 3.39 -15.53
CA GLY A 177 3.52 4.05 -14.78
C GLY A 177 2.71 5.04 -15.63
N SER A 178 1.41 5.16 -15.38
CA SER A 178 0.50 6.00 -16.18
C SER A 178 0.78 7.51 -16.16
N ALA A 179 1.56 7.99 -15.19
CA ALA A 179 1.99 9.39 -15.09
C ALA A 179 3.52 9.53 -15.18
N CYS A 180 4.22 8.48 -15.63
CA CYS A 180 5.67 8.45 -15.72
C CYS A 180 6.11 8.71 -17.17
N ILE A 181 7.07 9.61 -17.36
CA ILE A 181 7.66 9.94 -18.67
C ILE A 181 9.17 9.64 -18.70
N THR A 182 9.67 8.83 -17.75
CA THR A 182 11.10 8.49 -17.63
C THR A 182 11.68 7.89 -18.91
N GLN A 183 10.93 7.04 -19.63
CA GLN A 183 11.42 6.46 -20.88
C GLN A 183 11.63 7.51 -21.98
N GLU A 184 10.73 8.47 -22.08
CA GLU A 184 10.83 9.55 -23.07
C GLU A 184 11.94 10.54 -22.72
N VAL A 185 12.00 10.96 -21.45
CA VAL A 185 12.91 12.03 -21.02
C VAL A 185 14.33 11.51 -20.78
N MET A 186 14.48 10.32 -20.19
CA MET A 186 15.78 9.76 -19.82
C MET A 186 16.30 8.71 -20.81
N ALA A 187 15.51 8.29 -21.79
CA ALA A 187 15.83 7.16 -22.68
C ALA A 187 16.15 5.84 -21.94
N VAL A 188 15.68 5.69 -20.69
CA VAL A 188 15.91 4.52 -19.85
C VAL A 188 14.58 3.98 -19.33
N GLY A 189 14.43 2.66 -19.43
CA GLY A 189 13.29 1.90 -18.95
C GLY A 189 13.21 0.57 -19.68
N ARG A 190 12.12 -0.17 -19.49
CA ARG A 190 11.91 -1.44 -20.18
C ARG A 190 10.42 -1.81 -20.22
N PRO A 191 9.92 -2.47 -21.29
CA PRO A 191 8.54 -2.94 -21.35
C PRO A 191 8.17 -3.82 -20.14
N GLN A 192 7.10 -3.45 -19.43
CA GLN A 192 6.77 -4.01 -18.12
C GLN A 192 6.66 -5.53 -18.11
N ALA A 193 6.00 -6.14 -19.11
CA ALA A 193 5.85 -7.59 -19.19
C ALA A 193 7.21 -8.30 -19.27
N SER A 194 8.13 -7.79 -20.10
CA SER A 194 9.49 -8.31 -20.20
C SER A 194 10.29 -8.09 -18.92
N SER A 195 10.14 -6.93 -18.27
CA SER A 195 10.79 -6.64 -16.99
C SER A 195 10.36 -7.63 -15.91
N VAL A 196 9.05 -7.82 -15.76
CA VAL A 196 8.47 -8.76 -14.79
C VAL A 196 9.03 -10.15 -15.04
N TYR A 197 8.85 -10.70 -16.25
CA TYR A 197 9.30 -12.05 -16.59
C TYR A 197 10.80 -12.28 -16.34
N ASN A 198 11.67 -11.37 -16.81
CA ASN A 198 13.12 -11.58 -16.69
C ASN A 198 13.64 -11.41 -15.26
N VAL A 199 12.99 -10.57 -14.46
CA VAL A 199 13.38 -10.39 -13.05
C VAL A 199 12.84 -11.54 -12.19
N THR A 200 11.58 -11.94 -12.38
CA THR A 200 10.93 -13.00 -11.58
C THR A 200 11.56 -14.36 -11.84
N GLU A 201 11.92 -14.67 -13.09
CA GLU A 201 12.61 -15.92 -13.48
C GLU A 201 13.92 -16.11 -12.70
N PHE A 202 14.62 -15.01 -12.38
CA PHE A 202 15.82 -15.05 -11.55
C PHE A 202 15.49 -15.01 -10.06
N ALA A 203 14.68 -14.05 -9.61
CA ALA A 203 14.37 -13.83 -8.19
C ALA A 203 13.71 -15.05 -7.52
N TRP A 204 12.91 -15.81 -8.28
CA TRP A 204 12.28 -17.04 -7.81
C TRP A 204 13.29 -18.09 -7.32
N ARG A 205 14.50 -18.14 -7.92
CA ARG A 205 15.57 -19.07 -7.53
C ARG A 205 16.07 -18.83 -6.10
N PHE A 206 15.82 -17.63 -5.57
CA PHE A 206 16.19 -17.21 -4.22
C PHE A 206 14.96 -17.09 -3.29
N GLY A 207 13.77 -17.44 -3.77
CA GLY A 207 12.53 -17.29 -3.00
C GLY A 207 12.11 -15.84 -2.74
N VAL A 208 12.63 -14.87 -3.52
CA VAL A 208 12.34 -13.44 -3.31
C VAL A 208 11.08 -13.03 -4.09
N PRO A 209 9.97 -12.66 -3.42
CA PRO A 209 8.74 -12.23 -4.07
C PRO A 209 8.92 -10.91 -4.81
N CYS A 210 8.13 -10.74 -5.87
CA CYS A 210 8.25 -9.62 -6.78
C CYS A 210 6.90 -8.90 -6.98
N ILE A 211 6.93 -7.57 -6.94
CA ILE A 211 5.78 -6.70 -7.21
C ILE A 211 5.89 -6.16 -8.63
N ALA A 212 4.88 -6.41 -9.47
CA ALA A 212 4.75 -5.73 -10.76
C ALA A 212 4.12 -4.33 -10.58
N ASP A 213 4.93 -3.29 -10.74
CA ASP A 213 4.53 -1.89 -10.54
C ASP A 213 4.49 -1.09 -11.85
N GLY A 214 3.33 -0.49 -12.13
CA GLY A 214 3.09 0.30 -13.34
C GLY A 214 2.39 -0.47 -14.47
N GLY A 215 1.70 0.25 -15.35
CA GLY A 215 0.99 -0.31 -16.51
C GLY A 215 -0.32 -1.07 -16.22
N VAL A 216 -0.65 -1.29 -14.95
CA VAL A 216 -1.87 -2.03 -14.55
C VAL A 216 -3.11 -1.13 -14.64
N GLN A 217 -4.02 -1.44 -15.56
CA GLN A 217 -5.22 -0.64 -15.82
C GLN A 217 -6.54 -1.41 -15.70
N ASN A 218 -6.47 -2.74 -15.71
CA ASN A 218 -7.63 -3.62 -15.70
C ASN A 218 -7.24 -5.00 -15.14
N VAL A 219 -8.24 -5.84 -14.88
CA VAL A 219 -8.08 -7.22 -14.37
C VAL A 219 -7.15 -8.05 -15.27
N GLY A 220 -7.25 -7.92 -16.59
CA GLY A 220 -6.39 -8.66 -17.53
C GLY A 220 -4.90 -8.31 -17.37
N HIS A 221 -4.55 -7.07 -17.02
CA HIS A 221 -3.16 -6.69 -16.74
C HIS A 221 -2.67 -7.29 -15.41
N ILE A 222 -3.56 -7.39 -14.41
CA ILE A 222 -3.26 -8.05 -13.13
C ILE A 222 -2.92 -9.52 -13.40
N VAL A 223 -3.80 -10.23 -14.10
CA VAL A 223 -3.65 -11.66 -14.43
C VAL A 223 -2.36 -11.89 -15.22
N LYS A 224 -2.07 -11.07 -16.23
CA LYS A 224 -0.83 -11.17 -17.00
C LYS A 224 0.42 -10.92 -16.15
N GLY A 225 0.40 -9.93 -15.27
CA GLY A 225 1.53 -9.66 -14.36
C GLY A 225 1.82 -10.84 -13.45
N LEU A 226 0.77 -11.43 -12.86
CA LEU A 226 0.86 -12.63 -12.04
C LEU A 226 1.33 -13.85 -12.85
N ALA A 227 0.76 -14.10 -14.03
CA ALA A 227 1.15 -15.20 -14.90
C ALA A 227 2.61 -15.10 -15.38
N LEU A 228 3.16 -13.88 -15.49
CA LEU A 228 4.58 -13.65 -15.81
C LEU A 228 5.51 -13.80 -14.59
N GLY A 229 4.99 -14.25 -13.45
CA GLY A 229 5.76 -14.62 -12.25
C GLY A 229 5.77 -13.58 -11.13
N ALA A 230 5.04 -12.47 -11.25
CA ALA A 230 4.92 -11.54 -10.14
C ALA A 230 4.10 -12.17 -9.00
N SER A 231 4.53 -11.94 -7.75
CA SER A 231 3.79 -12.40 -6.56
C SER A 231 2.61 -11.47 -6.27
N THR A 232 2.76 -10.18 -6.53
CA THR A 232 1.72 -9.16 -6.35
C THR A 232 1.81 -8.07 -7.44
N VAL A 233 0.80 -7.22 -7.51
CA VAL A 233 0.75 -6.08 -8.43
C VAL A 233 0.53 -4.78 -7.66
N MET A 234 1.21 -3.71 -8.07
CA MET A 234 1.02 -2.37 -7.51
C MET A 234 0.22 -1.51 -8.48
N MET A 235 -0.77 -0.79 -7.94
CA MET A 235 -1.78 -0.07 -8.72
C MET A 235 -1.89 1.38 -8.27
N GLY A 236 -1.28 2.30 -9.01
CA GLY A 236 -1.44 3.75 -8.80
C GLY A 236 -2.73 4.27 -9.44
N GLY A 237 -2.69 4.55 -10.75
CA GLY A 237 -3.80 5.17 -11.48
C GLY A 237 -5.13 4.43 -11.40
N LEU A 238 -5.13 3.10 -11.22
CA LEU A 238 -6.35 2.31 -11.08
C LEU A 238 -7.09 2.59 -9.76
N LEU A 239 -6.36 2.92 -8.69
CA LEU A 239 -6.91 3.23 -7.36
C LEU A 239 -7.02 4.75 -7.09
N ALA A 240 -6.31 5.58 -7.86
CA ALA A 240 -6.24 7.03 -7.64
C ALA A 240 -7.60 7.75 -7.66
N GLY A 241 -8.57 7.24 -8.43
CA GLY A 241 -9.91 7.84 -8.52
C GLY A 241 -10.91 7.41 -7.44
N THR A 242 -10.49 6.65 -6.43
CA THR A 242 -11.40 6.11 -5.40
C THR A 242 -11.70 7.12 -4.28
N THR A 243 -12.75 6.86 -3.50
CA THR A 243 -13.11 7.74 -2.38
C THR A 243 -12.05 7.75 -1.28
N GLU A 244 -11.36 6.64 -1.07
CA GLU A 244 -10.33 6.48 -0.03
C GLU A 244 -8.97 7.07 -0.44
N SER A 245 -8.73 7.35 -1.72
CA SER A 245 -7.51 8.04 -2.15
C SER A 245 -7.48 9.48 -1.62
N PRO A 246 -6.30 10.11 -1.43
CA PRO A 246 -6.23 11.46 -0.89
C PRO A 246 -6.74 12.53 -1.85
N GLY A 247 -7.24 13.65 -1.31
CA GLY A 247 -7.75 14.79 -2.07
C GLY A 247 -9.25 14.76 -2.34
N THR A 248 -9.76 15.76 -3.05
CA THR A 248 -11.18 15.92 -3.37
C THR A 248 -11.47 15.67 -4.85
N SER A 249 -12.66 15.13 -5.13
CA SER A 249 -13.15 15.00 -6.50
C SER A 249 -13.68 16.34 -7.00
N PHE A 250 -13.52 16.63 -8.29
CA PHE A 250 -14.02 17.83 -8.95
C PHE A 250 -14.60 17.49 -10.33
N VAL A 251 -15.41 18.39 -10.87
CA VAL A 251 -15.99 18.23 -12.21
C VAL A 251 -15.00 18.75 -13.23
N SER A 252 -14.61 17.91 -14.19
CA SER A 252 -13.73 18.30 -15.29
C SER A 252 -14.44 19.25 -16.26
N ARG A 253 -13.68 19.88 -17.16
CA ARG A 253 -14.23 20.71 -18.25
C ARG A 253 -15.21 19.96 -19.16
N GLU A 254 -15.14 18.63 -19.18
CA GLU A 254 -16.03 17.73 -19.94
C GLU A 254 -17.25 17.28 -19.12
N GLY A 255 -17.48 17.83 -17.93
CA GLY A 255 -18.62 17.46 -17.08
C GLY A 255 -18.45 16.13 -16.33
N LYS A 256 -17.25 15.53 -16.30
CA LYS A 256 -17.01 14.25 -15.63
C LYS A 256 -16.46 14.46 -14.22
N LEU A 257 -16.93 13.68 -13.26
CA LEU A 257 -16.34 13.67 -11.92
C LEU A 257 -14.96 12.98 -11.95
N VAL A 258 -13.92 13.71 -11.57
CA VAL A 258 -12.51 13.28 -11.64
C VAL A 258 -11.78 13.63 -10.34
N LYS A 259 -10.57 13.08 -10.18
CA LYS A 259 -9.67 13.35 -9.06
C LYS A 259 -8.25 13.59 -9.55
N ALA A 260 -7.52 14.50 -8.91
CA ALA A 260 -6.14 14.83 -9.29
C ALA A 260 -5.21 13.61 -9.11
N TYR A 261 -4.33 13.39 -10.06
CA TYR A 261 -3.34 12.32 -10.04
C TYR A 261 -2.03 12.83 -10.64
N ARG A 262 -0.92 12.66 -9.91
CA ARG A 262 0.40 13.12 -10.34
C ARG A 262 1.48 12.08 -10.05
N GLY A 263 2.47 11.99 -10.92
CA GLY A 263 3.69 11.23 -10.66
C GLY A 263 4.63 12.00 -9.73
N MET A 264 5.38 11.29 -8.88
CA MET A 264 6.32 11.94 -7.94
C MET A 264 7.48 12.68 -8.64
N GLY A 265 7.75 12.36 -9.90
CA GLY A 265 8.71 13.08 -10.75
C GLY A 265 8.12 14.28 -11.50
N SER A 266 6.87 14.68 -11.22
CA SER A 266 6.29 15.89 -11.83
C SER A 266 6.76 17.15 -11.12
N ILE A 267 6.78 18.27 -11.86
CA ILE A 267 7.15 19.58 -11.29
C ILE A 267 6.25 19.92 -10.10
N ASP A 268 4.94 19.67 -10.20
CA ASP A 268 4.01 19.95 -9.11
C ASP A 268 4.31 19.12 -7.85
N ALA A 269 4.77 17.87 -7.99
CA ALA A 269 5.16 17.06 -6.86
C ALA A 269 6.47 17.57 -6.25
N MET A 270 7.47 17.88 -7.09
CA MET A 270 8.78 18.39 -6.67
C MET A 270 8.70 19.78 -6.02
N GLN A 271 7.79 20.63 -6.48
CA GLN A 271 7.58 21.99 -5.97
C GLN A 271 6.54 22.07 -4.85
N ASP A 272 5.96 20.95 -4.40
CA ASP A 272 4.95 20.96 -3.36
C ASP A 272 5.56 21.28 -1.98
N LYS A 273 5.60 22.58 -1.68
CA LYS A 273 6.19 23.21 -0.49
C LYS A 273 5.34 23.05 0.79
N LYS A 274 4.19 22.36 0.76
CA LYS A 274 3.13 22.53 1.78
C LYS A 274 2.96 21.41 2.82
N ALA A 275 3.74 20.33 2.80
CA ALA A 275 3.58 19.26 3.80
C ALA A 275 4.52 19.34 5.02
N GLY A 276 5.47 20.28 5.08
CA GLY A 276 6.35 20.47 6.24
C GLY A 276 6.88 21.89 6.29
N GLY A 277 6.71 22.57 7.43
CA GLY A 277 6.96 23.99 7.64
C GLY A 277 8.22 24.55 6.98
N GLY A 278 8.08 25.71 6.35
CA GLY A 278 9.11 26.36 5.54
C GLY A 278 10.39 26.69 6.32
N GLY A 279 11.48 26.07 5.88
CA GLY A 279 12.86 26.47 6.15
C GLY A 279 13.62 26.55 4.82
N LYS A 280 14.70 27.36 4.77
CA LYS A 280 15.46 27.69 3.56
C LYS A 280 16.17 26.51 2.86
N ASP A 281 16.19 25.32 3.47
CA ASP A 281 16.76 24.08 2.91
C ASP A 281 15.69 23.10 2.39
N SER A 282 14.65 23.63 1.75
CA SER A 282 13.41 22.95 1.39
C SER A 282 13.47 21.94 0.21
N GLN A 283 14.67 21.48 -0.19
CA GLN A 283 14.85 20.54 -1.32
C GLN A 283 14.67 19.06 -0.91
N LYS A 284 14.38 18.75 0.37
CA LYS A 284 14.56 17.40 0.96
C LYS A 284 13.31 16.73 1.57
N SER A 285 12.10 17.28 1.45
CA SER A 285 11.00 16.89 2.35
C SER A 285 10.19 15.64 1.95
N ASN A 286 10.30 15.12 0.71
CA ASN A 286 9.55 13.93 0.28
C ASN A 286 10.46 12.89 -0.40
N ALA A 287 10.46 11.65 0.11
CA ALA A 287 11.24 10.54 -0.42
C ALA A 287 11.02 10.29 -1.93
N GLY A 288 9.76 10.37 -2.38
CA GLY A 288 9.41 10.09 -3.77
C GLY A 288 9.85 11.18 -4.76
N THR A 289 10.05 12.41 -4.29
CA THR A 289 10.58 13.51 -5.12
C THR A 289 12.10 13.54 -5.07
N ALA A 290 12.70 13.36 -3.87
CA ALA A 290 14.14 13.47 -3.60
C ALA A 290 15.02 12.57 -4.48
N ARG A 291 14.45 11.49 -5.04
CA ARG A 291 15.15 10.56 -5.93
C ARG A 291 15.38 11.07 -7.37
N TYR A 292 14.72 12.15 -7.79
CA TYR A 292 14.85 12.70 -9.14
C TYR A 292 15.93 13.80 -9.25
N PHE A 293 16.73 14.00 -8.20
CA PHE A 293 17.75 15.05 -8.10
C PHE A 293 19.17 14.49 -8.01
N SER A 294 20.11 15.18 -8.64
CA SER A 294 21.54 15.07 -8.33
C SER A 294 21.93 16.17 -7.33
N GLU A 295 22.94 15.92 -6.48
CA GLU A 295 23.45 16.95 -5.58
C GLU A 295 24.01 18.15 -6.37
N GLY A 296 23.41 19.33 -6.21
CA GLY A 296 23.89 20.58 -6.82
C GLY A 296 23.19 21.02 -8.11
N ASP A 297 22.16 20.31 -8.59
CA ASP A 297 21.42 20.72 -9.80
C ASP A 297 20.53 21.94 -9.55
N SER A 298 20.64 22.95 -10.42
CA SER A 298 19.80 24.16 -10.40
C SER A 298 18.54 24.04 -11.27
N ILE A 299 18.46 23.02 -12.13
CA ILE A 299 17.39 22.83 -13.11
C ILE A 299 16.59 21.56 -12.78
N LEU A 300 15.27 21.71 -12.70
CA LEU A 300 14.33 20.59 -12.47
C LEU A 300 13.99 19.90 -13.79
N VAL A 301 14.46 18.66 -13.98
CA VAL A 301 14.08 17.81 -15.12
C VAL A 301 12.95 16.89 -14.70
N ALA A 302 11.73 17.16 -15.19
CA ALA A 302 10.55 16.38 -14.86
C ALA A 302 10.60 14.97 -15.48
N GLN A 303 10.31 13.95 -14.69
CA GLN A 303 10.16 12.56 -15.12
C GLN A 303 8.74 12.01 -14.92
N GLY A 304 7.80 12.90 -14.54
CA GLY A 304 6.38 12.58 -14.43
C GLY A 304 5.51 13.77 -14.80
N VAL A 305 4.22 13.49 -14.97
CA VAL A 305 3.19 14.50 -15.29
C VAL A 305 2.11 14.55 -14.21
N SER A 306 1.35 15.64 -14.21
CA SER A 306 0.15 15.83 -13.41
C SER A 306 -1.07 15.81 -14.31
N GLY A 307 -2.15 15.19 -13.85
CA GLY A 307 -3.41 15.08 -14.57
C GLY A 307 -4.57 14.76 -13.64
N ALA A 308 -5.63 14.19 -14.22
CA ALA A 308 -6.79 13.74 -13.46
C ALA A 308 -7.27 12.36 -13.94
N VAL A 309 -7.86 11.59 -13.04
CA VAL A 309 -8.46 10.28 -13.32
C VAL A 309 -9.94 10.30 -13.00
N ALA A 310 -10.74 9.54 -13.75
CA ALA A 310 -12.16 9.41 -13.48
C ALA A 310 -12.43 8.86 -12.07
N HIS A 311 -13.48 9.36 -11.41
CA HIS A 311 -13.91 8.86 -10.12
C HIS A 311 -14.40 7.39 -10.23
N ARG A 312 -14.02 6.56 -9.26
CA ARG A 312 -14.28 5.11 -9.22
C ARG A 312 -14.99 4.65 -7.95
N GLY A 313 -15.59 5.55 -7.17
CA GLY A 313 -16.28 5.17 -5.94
C GLY A 313 -15.36 4.54 -4.89
N SER A 314 -15.93 3.75 -3.98
CA SER A 314 -15.20 3.17 -2.85
C SER A 314 -14.46 1.87 -3.20
N ILE A 315 -13.25 1.72 -2.64
CA ILE A 315 -12.49 0.47 -2.68
C ILE A 315 -13.27 -0.71 -2.10
N ASN A 316 -14.22 -0.46 -1.21
CA ASN A 316 -15.09 -1.50 -0.62
C ASN A 316 -15.95 -2.21 -1.66
N LYS A 317 -16.20 -1.60 -2.82
CA LYS A 317 -16.83 -2.26 -3.99
C LYS A 317 -15.80 -2.63 -5.06
N PHE A 318 -14.84 -1.73 -5.29
CA PHE A 318 -13.91 -1.87 -6.41
C PHE A 318 -12.88 -3.00 -6.21
N ILE A 319 -12.34 -3.20 -5.00
CA ILE A 319 -11.41 -4.30 -4.71
C ILE A 319 -12.10 -5.67 -4.82
N PRO A 320 -13.31 -5.90 -4.27
CA PRO A 320 -14.06 -7.13 -4.51
C PRO A 320 -14.31 -7.42 -6.00
N TYR A 321 -14.61 -6.40 -6.80
CA TYR A 321 -14.72 -6.54 -8.26
C TYR A 321 -13.41 -7.05 -8.89
N LEU A 322 -12.26 -6.44 -8.54
CA LEU A 322 -10.96 -6.87 -9.07
C LEU A 322 -10.64 -8.30 -8.63
N ALA A 323 -10.92 -8.66 -7.38
CA ALA A 323 -10.71 -10.00 -6.84
C ALA A 323 -11.60 -11.04 -7.53
N ALA A 324 -12.88 -10.72 -7.77
CA ALA A 324 -13.79 -11.60 -8.51
C ALA A 324 -13.33 -11.77 -9.97
N GLY A 325 -12.96 -10.68 -10.65
CA GLY A 325 -12.43 -10.74 -12.01
C GLY A 325 -11.15 -11.58 -12.12
N LEU A 326 -10.25 -11.47 -11.14
CA LEU A 326 -9.06 -12.32 -11.06
C LEU A 326 -9.44 -13.79 -10.90
N LYS A 327 -10.38 -14.13 -9.99
CA LYS A 327 -10.85 -15.51 -9.81
C LYS A 327 -11.48 -16.09 -11.07
N HIS A 328 -12.31 -15.31 -11.79
CA HIS A 328 -12.86 -15.75 -13.07
C HIS A 328 -11.77 -15.96 -14.12
N SER A 329 -10.78 -15.07 -14.19
CA SER A 329 -9.66 -15.25 -15.11
C SER A 329 -8.81 -16.48 -14.77
N MET A 330 -8.64 -16.79 -13.48
CA MET A 330 -7.98 -18.01 -13.01
C MET A 330 -8.79 -19.26 -13.39
N GLN A 331 -10.11 -19.22 -13.24
CA GLN A 331 -11.00 -20.30 -13.68
C GLN A 331 -10.88 -20.54 -15.20
N ASP A 332 -10.93 -19.49 -16.00
CA ASP A 332 -10.88 -19.59 -17.46
C ASP A 332 -9.54 -20.13 -17.97
N CYS A 333 -8.45 -19.87 -17.25
CA CYS A 333 -7.13 -20.46 -17.54
C CYS A 333 -6.88 -21.80 -16.80
N GLY A 334 -7.88 -22.33 -16.10
CA GLY A 334 -7.86 -23.64 -15.45
C GLY A 334 -7.03 -23.73 -14.17
N MET A 335 -6.78 -22.61 -13.49
CA MET A 335 -5.92 -22.53 -12.30
C MET A 335 -6.74 -22.29 -11.03
N THR A 336 -6.42 -22.98 -9.95
CA THR A 336 -7.09 -22.87 -8.64
C THR A 336 -6.31 -22.03 -7.63
N SER A 337 -5.02 -21.79 -7.88
CA SER A 337 -4.16 -20.97 -7.02
C SER A 337 -3.07 -20.24 -7.82
N LEU A 338 -2.51 -19.18 -7.24
CA LEU A 338 -1.38 -18.47 -7.85
C LEU A 338 -0.13 -19.36 -7.96
N LYS A 339 0.08 -20.23 -6.97
CA LYS A 339 1.17 -21.21 -6.98
C LYS A 339 1.04 -22.15 -8.19
N GLU A 340 -0.15 -22.72 -8.39
CA GLU A 340 -0.44 -23.58 -9.53
C GLU A 340 -0.25 -22.84 -10.86
N MET A 341 -0.67 -21.57 -10.95
CA MET A 341 -0.44 -20.74 -12.12
C MET A 341 1.06 -20.61 -12.44
N HIS A 342 1.89 -20.29 -11.45
CA HIS A 342 3.34 -20.17 -11.65
C HIS A 342 3.97 -21.51 -12.07
N GLU A 343 3.58 -22.62 -11.44
CA GLU A 343 4.06 -23.96 -11.79
C GLU A 343 3.63 -24.36 -13.22
N SER A 344 2.38 -24.07 -13.59
CA SER A 344 1.83 -24.35 -14.92
C SER A 344 2.54 -23.56 -16.02
N VAL A 345 2.87 -22.29 -15.76
CA VAL A 345 3.68 -21.46 -16.67
C VAL A 345 5.09 -22.01 -16.81
N ASN A 346 5.76 -22.30 -15.69
CA ASN A 346 7.14 -22.80 -15.69
C ASN A 346 7.28 -24.16 -16.38
N ASN A 347 6.28 -25.03 -16.25
CA ASN A 347 6.25 -26.34 -16.89
C ASN A 347 5.74 -26.29 -18.35
N GLY A 348 5.38 -25.11 -18.86
CA GLY A 348 4.89 -24.93 -20.23
C GLY A 348 3.49 -25.49 -20.50
N ILE A 349 2.74 -25.83 -19.44
CA ILE A 349 1.34 -26.28 -19.51
C ILE A 349 0.45 -25.11 -19.89
N MET A 350 0.60 -23.97 -19.18
CA MET A 350 -0.05 -22.73 -19.58
C MET A 350 0.55 -22.22 -20.89
N ARG A 351 -0.32 -21.94 -21.86
CA ARG A 351 0.08 -21.47 -23.20
C ARG A 351 -0.23 -19.98 -23.34
N PHE A 352 0.56 -19.30 -24.14
CA PHE A 352 0.42 -17.88 -24.44
C PHE A 352 0.40 -17.68 -25.95
N GLU A 353 -0.27 -16.62 -26.39
CA GLU A 353 -0.36 -16.23 -27.79
C GLU A 353 -0.03 -14.74 -27.96
N ILE A 354 0.75 -14.40 -28.99
CA ILE A 354 1.11 -13.02 -29.27
C ILE A 354 -0.04 -12.35 -30.00
N ARG A 355 -0.47 -11.18 -29.51
CA ARG A 355 -1.50 -10.37 -30.18
C ARG A 355 -0.86 -9.28 -31.02
N THR A 356 -1.00 -9.41 -32.34
CA THR A 356 -0.68 -8.33 -33.30
C THR A 356 -1.51 -7.08 -33.00
N ALA A 357 -1.12 -5.93 -33.55
CA ALA A 357 -1.89 -4.69 -33.39
C ALA A 357 -3.36 -4.86 -33.82
N SER A 358 -3.61 -5.57 -34.91
CA SER A 358 -4.96 -5.89 -35.38
C SER A 358 -5.73 -6.78 -34.41
N ALA A 359 -5.10 -7.83 -33.87
CA ALA A 359 -5.73 -8.69 -32.86
C ALA A 359 -6.01 -7.95 -31.54
N GLN A 360 -5.26 -6.90 -31.23
CA GLN A 360 -5.54 -6.02 -30.09
C GLN A 360 -6.80 -5.19 -30.32
N LEU A 361 -6.94 -4.59 -31.50
CA LEU A 361 -8.15 -3.86 -31.90
C LEU A 361 -9.37 -4.78 -31.94
N GLU A 362 -9.25 -5.98 -32.48
CA GLU A 362 -10.31 -6.99 -32.54
C GLU A 362 -10.84 -7.35 -31.15
N GLY A 363 -9.97 -7.55 -30.17
CA GLY A 363 -10.40 -7.88 -28.80
C GLY A 363 -10.89 -6.69 -27.98
N ASN A 364 -10.91 -5.48 -28.55
CA ASN A 364 -11.54 -4.30 -27.94
C ASN A 364 -12.96 -4.11 -28.47
N VAL A 365 -13.76 -3.27 -27.79
CA VAL A 365 -15.11 -2.94 -28.25
C VAL A 365 -15.03 -2.13 -29.54
N ASN A 366 -15.67 -2.62 -30.60
CA ASN A 366 -15.74 -1.96 -31.91
C ASN A 366 -17.20 -1.59 -32.26
N MET A 367 -17.81 -0.75 -31.42
CA MET A 367 -19.18 -0.24 -31.57
C MET A 367 -19.16 1.30 -31.64
N GLU A 368 -20.09 1.90 -32.40
CA GLU A 368 -20.21 3.36 -32.56
C GLU A 368 -20.44 4.09 -31.23
N SER A 369 -21.24 3.50 -30.33
CA SER A 369 -21.41 3.97 -28.96
C SER A 369 -21.64 2.80 -28.01
N TYR A 370 -21.10 2.89 -26.79
CA TYR A 370 -21.28 1.89 -25.74
C TYR A 370 -21.02 2.49 -24.35
N GLU A 371 -21.68 1.93 -23.33
CA GLU A 371 -21.40 2.23 -21.93
C GLU A 371 -20.60 1.08 -21.31
N LYS A 372 -19.39 1.36 -20.83
CA LYS A 372 -18.54 0.34 -20.19
C LYS A 372 -18.78 0.29 -18.68
N LYS A 373 -19.91 -0.31 -18.28
CA LYS A 373 -20.24 -0.53 -16.87
C LYS A 373 -19.62 -1.84 -16.36
N LEU A 374 -18.51 -1.73 -15.64
CA LEU A 374 -17.71 -2.90 -15.23
C LEU A 374 -18.18 -3.56 -13.93
N TYR A 375 -18.83 -2.82 -13.04
CA TYR A 375 -19.32 -3.31 -11.74
C TYR A 375 -20.46 -2.41 -11.24
N ALA A 376 -21.20 -2.88 -10.23
CA ALA A 376 -22.32 -2.17 -9.59
C ALA A 376 -22.17 -2.14 -8.06
#